data_AF-A0A238GZW2-F1
#
_entry.id   AF-A0A238GZW2-F1
#
_cell.length_a   1.000
_cell.length_b   1.000
_cell.length_c   1.000
_cell.angle_alpha   90.00
_cell.angle_beta   90.00
_cell.angle_gamma   90.00
#
_symmetry.space_group_name_H-M   'P 1'
#
loop_
_entity.id
_entity.type
_entity.pdbx_description
1 polymer ?
#
loop_
_entity_poly.entity_id
_entity_poly.type
_entity_poly.pdbx_seq_one_letter_code
_entity_poly.pdbx_strand_id
1 'polypeptide(L)'
;MSARAAAANPRAARAAALCAALLIVLCFAWEARLAPLRPGGSALMLKAVPLALALPGVWRRNVYTLQWASMLILIYLAEGIVRGMTDVGLSARLGWAEAALAFGFFGAALAYVAPFKRVAKQAAKQAADPAAMPAAPQPPALLISSTAFLFRVRTIAMTASSAFIDACRDAIGADHVLTDAHDTAAFLTDWRRRYQGAACAVLRPANTAEVAAIVKLALAHRVALVPQGGNTGLAGGATPDTSGQQAVLSLARLNRVRALDPYNNTITVEAGVILADVQAHAQQADRLFALSLAAEGSCTIGGNLATNAGGTAVLRYGNTRELCLGLEVVTPQGEIWDGLRGLRKDNTGYDLRDLFIGAEGTLGIITAAVMKLHPRPAAQVTALAALESPHAAIDFLALAQRAAGPLLTGFELMSDFCMRLVGQHYPQLRYPFDAPHPQTVLLELSDNESEAHARTLFEKMMEDAFEAGLVVDAVVAENLAQSRAFWDLREHIPLAQADEGLNIKHDIALPISAIARFVDETDAAIQAAAPGSRMVTFGHLGDGNLHYNVQAPAGGDPKAFLAEYQAPINRIVYDNVHKYQGTISAEHGIGQLKIDDAQRYKPAVEIDMMRALKAALDPLNLMNPGKVLH
;
A
#
# COMPACT_ATOMS: atom_id res chain seq x y z
N MET A 1 -7.77 -2.40 -40.91
CA MET A 1 -7.00 -3.64 -41.14
C MET A 1 -6.32 -3.72 -42.52
N SER A 2 -6.78 -3.00 -43.58
CA SER A 2 -6.25 -3.21 -44.94
C SER A 2 -4.79 -2.75 -45.16
N ALA A 3 -4.31 -1.69 -44.51
CA ALA A 3 -2.92 -1.25 -44.63
C ALA A 3 -1.91 -2.11 -43.84
N ARG A 4 -2.32 -2.71 -42.71
CA ARG A 4 -1.46 -3.55 -41.86
C ARG A 4 -1.17 -4.92 -42.48
N ALA A 5 -2.08 -5.45 -43.31
CA ALA A 5 -1.91 -6.75 -43.96
C ALA A 5 -1.03 -6.69 -45.22
N ALA A 6 -0.95 -5.53 -45.90
CA ALA A 6 -0.22 -5.37 -47.16
C ALA A 6 1.31 -5.39 -47.01
N ALA A 7 1.85 -5.11 -45.80
CA ALA A 7 3.29 -5.02 -45.55
C ALA A 7 3.93 -6.33 -45.05
N ALA A 8 3.15 -7.36 -44.74
CA ALA A 8 3.66 -8.62 -44.20
C ALA A 8 4.09 -9.56 -45.33
N ASN A 9 5.29 -10.13 -45.26
CA ASN A 9 5.77 -11.10 -46.25
C ASN A 9 5.16 -12.50 -45.97
N PRO A 10 4.15 -12.97 -46.73
CA PRO A 10 3.48 -14.23 -46.43
C PRO A 10 4.39 -15.45 -46.64
N ARG A 11 5.50 -15.30 -47.40
CA ARG A 11 6.51 -16.35 -47.56
C ARG A 11 7.28 -16.58 -46.26
N ALA A 12 7.51 -15.53 -45.48
CA ALA A 12 8.19 -15.63 -44.18
C ALA A 12 7.35 -16.42 -43.16
N ALA A 13 6.04 -16.18 -43.06
CA ALA A 13 5.17 -16.98 -42.20
C ALA A 13 5.10 -18.46 -42.63
N ARG A 14 5.08 -18.74 -43.94
CA ARG A 14 5.14 -20.13 -44.46
C ARG A 14 6.46 -20.81 -44.12
N ALA A 15 7.59 -20.10 -44.24
CA ALA A 15 8.89 -20.61 -43.85
C ALA A 15 8.97 -20.91 -42.34
N ALA A 16 8.42 -20.04 -41.49
CA ALA A 16 8.30 -20.29 -40.06
C ALA A 16 7.45 -21.53 -39.76
N ALA A 17 6.29 -21.68 -40.42
CA ALA A 17 5.45 -22.87 -40.25
C ALA A 17 6.17 -24.16 -40.67
N LEU A 18 6.92 -24.12 -41.78
CA LEU A 18 7.71 -25.26 -42.25
C LEU A 18 8.82 -25.63 -41.26
N CYS A 19 9.58 -24.66 -40.75
CA CYS A 19 10.62 -24.93 -39.76
C CYS A 19 10.04 -25.52 -38.47
N ALA A 20 8.90 -25.02 -37.98
CA ALA A 20 8.24 -25.58 -36.81
C ALA A 20 7.77 -27.02 -37.04
N ALA A 21 7.18 -27.32 -38.20
CA ALA A 21 6.79 -28.69 -38.55
C ALA A 21 8.00 -29.63 -38.64
N LEU A 22 9.09 -29.19 -39.24
CA LEU A 22 10.33 -29.97 -39.34
C LEU A 22 10.99 -30.19 -37.98
N LEU A 23 10.94 -29.21 -37.07
CA LEU A 23 11.42 -29.37 -35.69
C LEU A 23 10.61 -30.40 -34.91
N ILE A 24 9.28 -30.40 -35.08
CA ILE A 24 8.40 -31.41 -34.47
C ILE A 24 8.78 -32.80 -35.00
N VAL A 25 8.95 -32.96 -36.32
CA VAL A 25 9.38 -34.22 -36.93
C VAL A 25 10.76 -34.63 -36.43
N LEU A 26 11.69 -33.69 -36.29
CA LEU A 26 13.03 -33.93 -35.78
C LEU A 26 12.99 -34.42 -34.33
N CYS A 27 12.16 -33.83 -33.48
CA CYS A 27 11.95 -34.28 -32.09
C CYS A 27 11.48 -35.75 -32.06
N PHE A 28 10.49 -36.11 -32.88
CA PHE A 28 10.01 -37.50 -32.96
C PHE A 28 11.04 -38.47 -33.55
N ALA A 29 11.77 -38.04 -34.58
CA ALA A 29 12.82 -38.86 -35.21
C ALA A 29 14.00 -39.09 -34.27
N TRP A 30 14.34 -38.10 -33.44
CA TRP A 30 15.37 -38.20 -32.41
C TRP A 30 15.02 -39.29 -31.40
N GLU A 31 13.81 -39.25 -30.85
CA GLU A 31 13.31 -40.26 -29.91
C GLU A 31 13.29 -41.65 -30.52
N ALA A 32 12.80 -41.78 -31.76
CA ALA A 32 12.70 -43.07 -32.42
C ALA A 32 14.06 -43.74 -32.71
N ARG A 33 15.14 -42.95 -32.86
CA ARG A 33 16.46 -43.45 -33.29
C ARG A 33 17.52 -43.46 -32.19
N LEU A 34 17.51 -42.50 -31.27
CA LEU A 34 18.59 -42.31 -30.28
C LEU A 34 18.16 -42.61 -28.85
N ALA A 35 16.88 -42.44 -28.52
CA ALA A 35 16.33 -42.68 -27.19
C ALA A 35 14.97 -43.41 -27.27
N PRO A 36 14.89 -44.59 -27.90
CA PRO A 36 13.63 -45.32 -27.99
C PRO A 36 13.14 -45.59 -26.56
N LEU A 37 11.89 -45.20 -26.26
CA LEU A 37 11.24 -45.24 -24.94
C LEU A 37 11.63 -46.51 -24.15
N ARG A 38 12.69 -46.41 -23.36
CA ARG A 38 13.10 -47.40 -22.35
C ARG A 38 12.78 -46.81 -20.98
N PRO A 39 12.48 -47.64 -19.97
CA PRO A 39 12.26 -47.16 -18.61
C PRO A 39 13.50 -46.38 -18.14
N GLY A 40 13.34 -45.08 -17.84
CA GLY A 40 14.43 -44.17 -17.45
C GLY A 40 14.92 -43.17 -18.52
N GLY A 41 14.37 -43.18 -19.74
CA GLY A 41 14.61 -42.12 -20.73
C GLY A 41 13.80 -40.85 -20.41
N SER A 42 14.47 -39.69 -20.37
CA SER A 42 13.84 -38.39 -20.11
C SER A 42 12.74 -38.08 -21.13
N ALA A 43 11.58 -37.64 -20.66
CA ALA A 43 10.36 -37.33 -21.42
C ALA A 43 10.55 -36.20 -22.46
N LEU A 44 11.24 -36.49 -23.56
CA LEU A 44 11.50 -35.58 -24.67
C LEU A 44 10.32 -35.46 -25.65
N MET A 45 9.30 -36.31 -25.53
CA MET A 45 8.01 -36.15 -26.22
C MET A 45 7.30 -34.84 -25.81
N LEU A 46 7.63 -34.29 -24.62
CA LEU A 46 7.18 -32.98 -24.17
C LEU A 46 7.72 -31.82 -25.01
N LYS A 47 8.83 -31.97 -25.75
CA LYS A 47 9.37 -30.89 -26.60
C LYS A 47 8.58 -30.68 -27.87
N ALA A 48 7.98 -31.72 -28.43
CA ALA A 48 7.08 -31.53 -29.56
C ALA A 48 5.80 -30.74 -29.17
N VAL A 49 5.38 -30.80 -27.90
CA VAL A 49 4.10 -30.24 -27.43
C VAL A 49 4.03 -28.71 -27.55
N PRO A 50 4.99 -27.91 -27.04
CA PRO A 50 4.96 -26.46 -27.22
C PRO A 50 4.93 -26.01 -28.69
N LEU A 51 5.69 -26.67 -29.56
CA LEU A 51 5.69 -26.35 -31.00
C LEU A 51 4.40 -26.80 -31.69
N ALA A 52 3.84 -27.94 -31.31
CA ALA A 52 2.56 -28.43 -31.83
C ALA A 52 1.38 -27.51 -31.45
N LEU A 53 1.37 -26.98 -30.22
CA LEU A 53 0.39 -25.98 -29.78
C LEU A 53 0.55 -24.64 -30.52
N ALA A 54 1.79 -24.25 -30.85
CA ALA A 54 2.07 -23.03 -31.60
C ALA A 54 1.69 -23.13 -33.09
N LEU A 55 1.80 -24.33 -33.68
CA LEU A 55 1.74 -24.55 -35.13
C LEU A 55 0.44 -24.04 -35.78
N PRO A 56 -0.77 -24.24 -35.22
CA PRO A 56 -2.00 -23.69 -35.80
C PRO A 56 -1.98 -22.17 -35.89
N GLY A 57 -1.46 -21.48 -34.88
CA GLY A 57 -1.37 -20.01 -34.87
C GLY A 57 -0.29 -19.49 -35.81
N VAL A 58 0.86 -20.19 -35.91
CA VAL A 58 1.91 -19.89 -36.90
C VAL A 58 1.38 -20.09 -38.33
N TRP A 59 0.65 -21.17 -38.59
CA TRP A 59 0.02 -21.47 -39.88
C TRP A 59 -1.05 -20.43 -40.28
N ARG A 60 -1.88 -20.03 -39.32
CA ARG A 60 -2.88 -18.96 -39.49
C ARG A 60 -2.27 -17.56 -39.51
N ARG A 61 -0.93 -17.45 -39.42
CA ARG A 61 -0.15 -16.21 -39.47
C ARG A 61 -0.53 -15.21 -38.37
N ASN A 62 -0.90 -15.73 -37.21
CA ASN A 62 -1.19 -14.95 -36.02
C ASN A 62 0.10 -14.30 -35.50
N VAL A 63 0.12 -12.96 -35.49
CA VAL A 63 1.31 -12.17 -35.10
C VAL A 63 1.70 -12.44 -33.64
N TYR A 64 0.72 -12.60 -32.76
CA TYR A 64 0.97 -12.89 -31.34
C TYR A 64 1.60 -14.27 -31.17
N THR A 65 1.04 -15.30 -31.83
CA THR A 65 1.61 -16.65 -31.79
C THR A 65 3.01 -16.71 -32.38
N LEU A 66 3.28 -16.01 -33.50
CA LEU A 66 4.62 -15.93 -34.11
C LEU A 66 5.62 -15.21 -33.21
N GLN A 67 5.21 -14.15 -32.53
CA GLN A 67 6.05 -13.44 -31.56
C GLN A 67 6.39 -14.35 -30.37
N TRP A 68 5.39 -14.97 -29.74
CA TRP A 68 5.61 -15.89 -28.62
C TRP A 68 6.47 -17.10 -29.02
N ALA A 69 6.17 -17.73 -30.15
CA ALA A 69 6.91 -18.89 -30.66
C ALA A 69 8.38 -18.54 -30.99
N SER A 70 8.67 -17.29 -31.40
CA SER A 70 10.04 -16.83 -31.64
C SER A 70 10.88 -16.70 -30.37
N MET A 71 10.26 -16.56 -29.20
CA MET A 71 10.98 -16.60 -27.91
C MET A 71 11.20 -18.05 -27.47
N LEU A 72 10.17 -18.89 -27.62
CA LEU A 72 10.24 -20.33 -27.32
C LEU A 72 11.33 -21.04 -28.14
N ILE A 73 11.50 -20.66 -29.42
CA ILE A 73 12.45 -21.32 -30.34
C ILE A 73 13.92 -21.17 -29.89
N LEU A 74 14.23 -20.17 -29.07
CA LEU A 74 15.60 -19.94 -28.60
C LEU A 74 16.10 -21.08 -27.69
N ILE A 75 15.18 -21.78 -27.01
CA ILE A 75 15.50 -22.96 -26.21
C ILE A 75 15.99 -24.11 -27.12
N TYR A 76 15.32 -24.33 -28.26
CA TYR A 76 15.72 -25.33 -29.26
C TYR A 76 17.03 -24.95 -29.94
N LEU A 77 17.26 -23.65 -30.19
CA LEU A 77 18.52 -23.19 -30.74
C LEU A 77 19.69 -23.43 -29.78
N ALA A 78 19.53 -23.04 -28.50
CA ALA A 78 20.57 -23.20 -27.50
C ALA A 78 20.90 -24.68 -27.27
N GLU A 79 19.88 -25.53 -27.17
CA GLU A 79 20.08 -26.96 -27.01
C GLU A 79 20.73 -27.61 -28.24
N GLY A 80 20.25 -27.30 -29.44
CA GLY A 80 20.83 -27.81 -30.69
C GLY A 80 22.31 -27.46 -30.83
N ILE A 81 22.71 -26.23 -30.44
CA ILE A 81 24.11 -25.81 -30.42
C ILE A 81 24.91 -26.61 -29.38
N VAL A 82 24.42 -26.69 -28.14
CA VAL A 82 25.10 -27.42 -27.07
C VAL A 82 25.34 -28.87 -27.49
N ARG A 83 24.30 -29.58 -27.93
CA ARG A 83 24.42 -30.98 -28.38
C ARG A 83 25.28 -31.12 -29.62
N GLY A 84 25.19 -30.19 -30.56
CA GLY A 84 26.04 -30.17 -31.75
C GLY A 84 27.53 -30.07 -31.40
N MET A 85 27.87 -29.39 -30.30
CA MET A 85 29.24 -29.22 -29.82
C MET A 85 29.70 -30.34 -28.88
N THR A 86 28.80 -30.88 -28.04
CA THR A 86 29.17 -31.81 -26.96
C THR A 86 29.04 -33.28 -27.34
N ASP A 87 28.10 -33.62 -28.22
CA ASP A 87 27.82 -35.00 -28.55
C ASP A 87 28.69 -35.49 -29.72
N VAL A 88 28.63 -36.79 -30.00
CA VAL A 88 29.32 -37.42 -31.14
C VAL A 88 28.35 -38.19 -32.04
N GLY A 89 28.75 -38.43 -33.28
CA GLY A 89 28.02 -39.28 -34.22
C GLY A 89 26.66 -38.71 -34.64
N LEU A 90 25.61 -39.54 -34.62
CA LEU A 90 24.28 -39.16 -35.08
C LEU A 90 23.63 -38.08 -34.19
N SER A 91 23.89 -38.10 -32.88
CA SER A 91 23.35 -37.12 -31.92
C SER A 91 23.83 -35.69 -32.24
N ALA A 92 25.13 -35.51 -32.47
CA ALA A 92 25.70 -34.22 -32.86
C ALA A 92 25.09 -33.67 -34.18
N ARG A 93 24.91 -34.53 -35.18
CA ARG A 93 24.33 -34.15 -36.48
C ARG A 93 22.88 -33.69 -36.35
N LEU A 94 22.08 -34.37 -35.53
CA LEU A 94 20.71 -33.95 -35.27
C LEU A 94 20.66 -32.65 -34.44
N GLY A 95 21.61 -32.45 -33.51
CA GLY A 95 21.72 -31.20 -32.75
C GLY A 95 21.98 -29.99 -33.67
N TRP A 96 22.90 -30.12 -34.61
CA TRP A 96 23.13 -29.08 -35.62
C TRP A 96 21.92 -28.85 -36.55
N ALA A 97 21.18 -29.91 -36.90
CA ALA A 97 19.95 -29.79 -37.68
C ALA A 97 18.85 -29.04 -36.90
N GLU A 98 18.71 -29.30 -35.60
CA GLU A 98 17.80 -28.59 -34.70
C GLU A 98 18.16 -27.10 -34.63
N ALA A 99 19.43 -26.78 -34.41
CA ALA A 99 19.92 -25.41 -34.37
C ALA A 99 19.64 -24.65 -35.69
N ALA A 100 19.89 -25.29 -36.84
CA ALA A 100 19.63 -24.70 -38.14
C ALA A 100 18.13 -24.40 -38.38
N LEU A 101 17.25 -25.34 -38.01
CA LEU A 101 15.80 -25.16 -38.15
C LEU A 101 15.26 -24.11 -37.16
N ALA A 102 15.75 -24.08 -35.93
CA ALA A 102 15.40 -23.08 -34.92
C ALA A 102 15.83 -21.67 -35.35
N PHE A 103 17.03 -21.53 -35.90
CA PHE A 103 17.53 -20.28 -36.46
C PHE A 103 16.69 -19.83 -37.67
N GLY A 104 16.38 -20.75 -38.58
CA GLY A 104 15.51 -20.50 -39.73
C GLY A 104 14.10 -20.05 -39.33
N PHE A 105 13.51 -20.70 -38.32
CA PHE A 105 12.24 -20.29 -37.74
C PHE A 105 12.31 -18.87 -37.16
N PHE A 106 13.33 -18.58 -36.34
CA PHE A 106 13.49 -17.29 -35.69
C PHE A 106 13.61 -16.15 -36.71
N GLY A 107 14.46 -16.31 -37.73
CA GLY A 107 14.63 -15.33 -38.80
C GLY A 107 13.33 -15.11 -39.59
N ALA A 108 12.62 -16.19 -39.91
CA ALA A 108 11.35 -16.12 -40.64
C ALA A 108 10.22 -15.47 -39.83
N ALA A 109 10.11 -15.79 -38.54
CA ALA A 109 9.15 -15.17 -37.63
C ALA A 109 9.45 -13.68 -37.43
N LEU A 110 10.72 -13.32 -37.25
CA LEU A 110 11.14 -11.93 -37.10
C LEU A 110 10.85 -11.12 -38.38
N ALA A 111 11.17 -11.66 -39.55
CA ALA A 111 10.86 -11.03 -40.84
C ALA A 111 9.36 -10.81 -41.05
N TYR A 112 8.51 -11.70 -40.51
CA TYR A 112 7.06 -11.54 -40.57
C TYR A 112 6.53 -10.51 -39.55
N VAL A 113 7.06 -10.50 -38.32
CA VAL A 113 6.58 -9.66 -37.20
C VAL A 113 7.12 -8.23 -37.26
N ALA A 114 8.33 -8.01 -37.78
CA ALA A 114 9.01 -6.71 -37.77
C ALA A 114 8.21 -5.56 -38.42
N PRO A 115 7.51 -5.74 -39.57
CA PRO A 115 6.66 -4.70 -40.14
C PRO A 115 5.54 -4.25 -39.19
N PHE A 116 4.92 -5.17 -38.46
CA PHE A 116 3.85 -4.86 -37.49
C PHE A 116 4.38 -4.06 -36.30
N LYS A 117 5.57 -4.40 -35.80
CA LYS A 117 6.22 -3.65 -34.71
C LYS A 117 6.65 -2.25 -35.16
N ARG A 118 7.12 -2.08 -36.40
CA ARG A 118 7.47 -0.76 -36.97
C ARG A 118 6.24 0.14 -37.10
N VAL A 119 5.14 -0.38 -37.64
CA VAL A 119 3.87 0.35 -37.75
C VAL A 119 3.28 0.70 -36.38
N ALA A 120 3.33 -0.23 -35.41
CA ALA A 120 2.90 0.04 -34.04
C ALA A 120 3.76 1.12 -33.37
N LYS A 121 5.08 1.09 -33.55
CA LYS A 121 6.01 2.10 -33.03
C LYS A 121 5.84 3.47 -33.70
N GLN A 122 5.54 3.50 -35.00
CA GLN A 122 5.21 4.74 -35.72
C GLN A 122 3.87 5.32 -35.29
N ALA A 123 2.84 4.49 -35.09
CA ALA A 123 1.55 4.93 -34.55
C ALA A 123 1.67 5.44 -33.11
N ALA A 124 2.46 4.78 -32.27
CA ALA A 124 2.77 5.25 -30.92
C ALA A 124 3.56 6.56 -30.92
N LYS A 125 4.48 6.75 -31.89
CA LYS A 125 5.23 8.00 -32.05
C LYS A 125 4.36 9.15 -32.57
N GLN A 126 3.41 8.88 -33.47
CA GLN A 126 2.42 9.88 -33.94
C GLN A 126 1.39 10.24 -32.86
N ALA A 127 1.03 9.31 -31.98
CA ALA A 127 0.17 9.59 -30.83
C ALA A 127 0.87 10.40 -29.71
N ALA A 128 2.20 10.49 -29.75
CA ALA A 128 3.03 11.19 -28.77
C ALA A 128 3.57 12.54 -29.26
N ASP A 129 3.23 12.97 -30.48
CA ASP A 129 3.68 14.25 -31.06
C ASP A 129 2.59 15.33 -30.86
N PRO A 130 2.81 16.37 -30.02
CA PRO A 130 1.79 17.38 -29.69
C PRO A 130 1.39 18.28 -30.88
N ALA A 131 2.15 18.23 -31.99
CA ALA A 131 1.97 19.10 -33.15
C ALA A 131 1.14 18.49 -34.30
N ALA A 132 0.68 17.23 -34.17
CA ALA A 132 0.00 16.51 -35.25
C ALA A 132 -1.53 16.38 -35.09
N MET A 133 -2.20 17.37 -34.49
CA MET A 133 -3.66 17.51 -34.65
C MET A 133 -3.97 18.32 -35.91
N PRO A 134 -4.72 17.78 -36.89
CA PRO A 134 -5.31 18.64 -37.92
C PRO A 134 -6.29 19.60 -37.25
N ALA A 135 -6.23 20.87 -37.64
CA ALA A 135 -7.21 21.86 -37.22
C ALA A 135 -8.62 21.31 -37.47
N ALA A 136 -9.42 21.26 -36.40
CA ALA A 136 -10.80 20.83 -36.46
C ALA A 136 -11.55 21.68 -37.50
N PRO A 137 -12.36 21.09 -38.40
CA PRO A 137 -13.20 21.86 -39.27
C PRO A 137 -14.16 22.67 -38.40
N GLN A 138 -14.22 23.99 -38.63
CA GLN A 138 -15.20 24.82 -37.95
C GLN A 138 -16.61 24.28 -38.26
N PRO A 139 -17.45 24.08 -37.24
CA PRO A 139 -18.81 23.64 -37.48
C PRO A 139 -19.56 24.76 -38.22
N PRO A 140 -20.49 24.43 -39.13
CA PRO A 140 -21.40 25.44 -39.64
C PRO A 140 -22.19 26.00 -38.46
N ALA A 141 -22.36 27.31 -38.44
CA ALA A 141 -23.18 28.01 -37.46
C ALA A 141 -24.60 27.43 -37.48
N LEU A 142 -24.86 26.51 -36.56
CA LEU A 142 -26.18 26.01 -36.23
C LEU A 142 -26.47 26.46 -34.82
N LEU A 143 -27.35 27.47 -34.72
CA LEU A 143 -28.04 27.87 -33.51
C LEU A 143 -28.78 26.65 -32.95
N ILE A 144 -28.13 25.92 -32.05
CA ILE A 144 -28.78 24.90 -31.22
C ILE A 144 -28.44 25.23 -29.76
N SER A 145 -29.49 25.48 -28.98
CA SER A 145 -29.48 25.93 -27.60
C SER A 145 -28.60 25.07 -26.68
N SER A 146 -27.59 25.68 -26.06
CA SER A 146 -26.58 25.10 -25.14
C SER A 146 -27.17 24.39 -23.91
N THR A 147 -28.46 24.58 -23.62
CA THR A 147 -29.18 23.93 -22.53
C THR A 147 -29.47 22.45 -22.78
N ALA A 148 -29.71 22.01 -24.02
CA ALA A 148 -30.18 20.64 -24.28
C ALA A 148 -29.07 19.56 -24.20
N PHE A 149 -27.82 19.90 -24.53
CA PHE A 149 -26.68 18.97 -24.49
C PHE A 149 -26.20 18.70 -23.05
N LEU A 150 -26.07 19.76 -22.25
CA LEU A 150 -25.80 19.65 -20.81
C LEU A 150 -26.92 18.91 -20.08
N PHE A 151 -28.18 19.12 -20.49
CA PHE A 151 -29.31 18.34 -19.97
C PHE A 151 -29.15 16.85 -20.32
N ARG A 152 -28.86 16.51 -21.58
CA ARG A 152 -28.76 15.12 -22.05
C ARG A 152 -27.63 14.33 -21.40
N VAL A 153 -26.45 14.92 -21.18
CA VAL A 153 -25.34 14.27 -20.46
C VAL A 153 -25.69 14.06 -18.98
N ARG A 154 -26.33 15.06 -18.35
CA ARG A 154 -26.77 14.99 -16.95
C ARG A 154 -27.90 13.97 -16.75
N THR A 155 -28.82 13.84 -17.72
CA THR A 155 -29.88 12.83 -17.73
C THR A 155 -29.34 11.42 -17.92
N ILE A 156 -28.34 11.20 -18.79
CA ILE A 156 -27.69 9.89 -18.98
C ILE A 156 -26.92 9.45 -17.73
N ALA A 157 -26.17 10.37 -17.09
CA ALA A 157 -25.48 10.07 -15.84
C ALA A 157 -26.46 9.77 -14.69
N MET A 158 -27.54 10.55 -14.55
CA MET A 158 -28.58 10.30 -13.55
C MET A 158 -29.33 8.98 -13.76
N THR A 159 -29.55 8.55 -15.01
CA THR A 159 -30.22 7.27 -15.33
C THR A 159 -29.32 6.05 -15.14
N ALA A 160 -28.00 6.20 -15.34
CA ALA A 160 -27.04 5.14 -15.04
C ALA A 160 -26.90 4.90 -13.52
N SER A 161 -26.85 5.98 -12.72
CA SER A 161 -26.81 5.88 -11.26
C SER A 161 -28.08 5.29 -10.67
N SER A 162 -29.27 5.63 -11.18
CA SER A 162 -30.52 5.05 -10.67
C SER A 162 -30.60 3.54 -10.94
N ALA A 163 -30.23 3.08 -12.14
CA ALA A 163 -30.21 1.66 -12.47
C ALA A 163 -29.19 0.87 -11.63
N PHE A 164 -28.04 1.46 -11.33
CA PHE A 164 -27.04 0.87 -10.43
C PHE A 164 -27.57 0.74 -9.00
N ILE A 165 -28.21 1.79 -8.48
CA ILE A 165 -28.79 1.82 -7.14
C ILE A 165 -29.86 0.73 -7.00
N ASP A 166 -30.77 0.62 -7.97
CA ASP A 166 -31.83 -0.40 -7.94
C ASP A 166 -31.26 -1.82 -8.02
N ALA A 167 -30.27 -2.06 -8.88
CA ALA A 167 -29.58 -3.35 -8.92
C ALA A 167 -28.85 -3.69 -7.61
N CYS A 168 -28.30 -2.67 -6.92
CA CYS A 168 -27.71 -2.87 -5.59
C CYS A 168 -28.79 -3.21 -4.55
N ARG A 169 -29.95 -2.55 -4.58
CA ARG A 169 -31.07 -2.85 -3.66
C ARG A 169 -31.54 -4.30 -3.83
N ASP A 170 -31.58 -4.79 -5.06
CA ASP A 170 -31.91 -6.19 -5.33
C ASP A 170 -30.83 -7.16 -4.81
N ALA A 171 -29.56 -6.77 -4.88
CA ALA A 171 -28.43 -7.62 -4.50
C ALA A 171 -28.19 -7.69 -2.98
N ILE A 172 -28.35 -6.57 -2.26
CA ILE A 172 -27.99 -6.48 -0.83
C ILE A 172 -29.15 -6.04 0.07
N GLY A 173 -30.35 -5.82 -0.49
CA GLY A 173 -31.52 -5.31 0.24
C GLY A 173 -31.61 -3.78 0.26
N ALA A 174 -32.82 -3.25 0.18
CA ALA A 174 -33.08 -1.82 0.10
C ALA A 174 -32.58 -1.03 1.32
N ASP A 175 -32.72 -1.60 2.52
CA ASP A 175 -32.27 -1.01 3.80
C ASP A 175 -30.75 -0.86 3.91
N HIS A 176 -30.00 -1.41 2.96
CA HIS A 176 -28.54 -1.42 2.94
C HIS A 176 -27.95 -0.58 1.80
N VAL A 177 -28.81 0.14 1.07
CA VAL A 177 -28.45 1.10 0.02
C VAL A 177 -28.99 2.47 0.42
N LEU A 178 -28.14 3.28 1.06
CA LEU A 178 -28.53 4.59 1.57
C LEU A 178 -28.38 5.64 0.48
N THR A 179 -29.44 6.40 0.24
CA THR A 179 -29.47 7.51 -0.73
C THR A 179 -29.93 8.83 -0.12
N ASP A 180 -30.55 8.80 1.07
CA ASP A 180 -31.03 9.99 1.75
C ASP A 180 -29.86 10.83 2.28
N ALA A 181 -29.99 12.16 2.12
CA ALA A 181 -28.93 13.10 2.51
C ALA A 181 -28.60 13.04 4.00
N HIS A 182 -29.59 12.74 4.85
CA HIS A 182 -29.41 12.58 6.29
C HIS A 182 -28.53 11.38 6.61
N ASP A 183 -28.84 10.22 6.02
CA ASP A 183 -28.19 8.95 6.34
C ASP A 183 -26.79 8.83 5.74
N THR A 184 -26.54 9.53 4.62
CA THR A 184 -25.26 9.51 3.93
C THR A 184 -24.25 10.52 4.48
N ALA A 185 -24.69 11.56 5.21
CA ALA A 185 -23.85 12.68 5.62
C ALA A 185 -22.53 12.28 6.31
N ALA A 186 -22.57 11.31 7.23
CA ALA A 186 -21.39 10.86 7.98
C ALA A 186 -20.31 10.17 7.12
N PHE A 187 -20.68 9.66 5.94
CA PHE A 187 -19.79 8.96 5.02
C PHE A 187 -19.10 9.90 4.02
N LEU A 188 -19.61 11.13 3.88
CA LEU A 188 -19.20 12.09 2.84
C LEU A 188 -18.16 13.09 3.32
N THR A 189 -17.81 13.10 4.61
CA THR A 189 -16.82 14.01 5.19
C THR A 189 -15.70 13.20 5.83
N ASP A 190 -14.45 13.60 5.59
CA ASP A 190 -13.29 12.95 6.20
C ASP A 190 -13.16 13.31 7.69
N TRP A 191 -12.35 12.53 8.42
CA TRP A 191 -12.11 12.74 9.85
C TRP A 191 -11.65 14.17 10.19
N ARG A 192 -10.81 14.77 9.34
CA ARG A 192 -10.25 16.11 9.57
C ARG A 192 -11.17 17.23 9.11
N ARG A 193 -12.33 16.92 8.49
CA ARG A 193 -13.23 17.87 7.84
C ARG A 193 -12.54 18.76 6.80
N ARG A 194 -11.47 18.23 6.19
CA ARG A 194 -10.72 18.87 5.11
C ARG A 194 -11.39 18.64 3.76
N TYR A 195 -12.06 17.50 3.60
CA TYR A 195 -12.73 17.09 2.37
C TYR A 195 -14.20 16.77 2.65
N GLN A 196 -15.07 17.29 1.80
CA GLN A 196 -16.47 16.92 1.74
C GLN A 196 -16.84 16.57 0.31
N GLY A 197 -17.27 15.33 0.10
CA GLY A 197 -17.65 14.78 -1.19
C GLY A 197 -19.16 14.64 -1.36
N ALA A 198 -19.54 13.96 -2.44
CA ALA A 198 -20.90 13.53 -2.74
C ALA A 198 -20.85 12.12 -3.34
N ALA A 199 -21.82 11.28 -2.99
CA ALA A 199 -21.96 9.93 -3.54
C ALA A 199 -23.38 9.70 -4.05
N CYS A 200 -23.52 8.85 -5.07
CA CYS A 200 -24.83 8.42 -5.57
C CYS A 200 -25.53 7.48 -4.59
N ALA A 201 -24.78 6.72 -3.80
CA ALA A 201 -25.27 5.90 -2.70
C ALA A 201 -24.14 5.53 -1.71
N VAL A 202 -24.53 5.14 -0.51
CA VAL A 202 -23.68 4.39 0.44
C VAL A 202 -24.20 2.94 0.50
N LEU A 203 -23.32 1.99 0.18
CA LEU A 203 -23.62 0.56 0.10
C LEU A 203 -23.05 -0.15 1.32
N ARG A 204 -23.86 -0.97 1.98
CA ARG A 204 -23.51 -1.62 3.26
C ARG A 204 -23.66 -3.15 3.18
N PRO A 205 -22.81 -3.88 2.44
CA PRO A 205 -22.89 -5.33 2.33
C PRO A 205 -22.68 -6.03 3.67
N ALA A 206 -23.25 -7.22 3.84
CA ALA A 206 -23.13 -8.04 5.05
C ALA A 206 -22.02 -9.10 4.99
N ASN A 207 -21.49 -9.39 3.80
CA ASN A 207 -20.55 -10.48 3.58
C ASN A 207 -19.76 -10.29 2.26
N THR A 208 -18.75 -11.12 2.06
CA THR A 208 -17.85 -11.09 0.89
C THR A 208 -18.58 -11.32 -0.44
N ALA A 209 -19.62 -12.15 -0.47
CA ALA A 209 -20.38 -12.41 -1.69
C ALA A 209 -21.17 -11.17 -2.14
N GLU A 210 -21.76 -10.43 -1.20
CA GLU A 210 -22.41 -9.15 -1.48
C GLU A 210 -21.41 -8.08 -1.94
N VAL A 211 -20.22 -8.02 -1.34
CA VAL A 211 -19.13 -7.13 -1.84
C VAL A 211 -18.80 -7.47 -3.29
N ALA A 212 -18.62 -8.76 -3.62
CA ALA A 212 -18.36 -9.21 -4.98
C ALA A 212 -19.49 -8.88 -5.95
N ALA A 213 -20.76 -8.99 -5.52
CA ALA A 213 -21.92 -8.60 -6.32
C ALA A 213 -21.91 -7.09 -6.62
N ILE A 214 -21.68 -6.25 -5.60
CA ILE A 214 -21.57 -4.80 -5.75
C ILE A 214 -20.44 -4.43 -6.73
N VAL A 215 -19.26 -5.04 -6.61
CA VAL A 215 -18.14 -4.73 -7.52
C VAL A 215 -18.48 -5.11 -8.98
N LYS A 216 -19.17 -6.23 -9.20
CA LYS A 216 -19.65 -6.60 -10.55
C LYS A 216 -20.68 -5.61 -11.09
N LEU A 217 -21.60 -5.15 -10.25
CA LEU A 217 -22.58 -4.12 -10.63
C LEU A 217 -21.89 -2.79 -10.93
N ALA A 218 -20.92 -2.38 -10.10
CA ALA A 218 -20.14 -1.18 -10.30
C ALA A 218 -19.38 -1.22 -11.63
N LEU A 219 -18.79 -2.37 -11.97
CA LEU A 219 -18.16 -2.62 -13.26
C LEU A 219 -19.16 -2.51 -14.43
N ALA A 220 -20.31 -3.15 -14.31
CA ALA A 220 -21.34 -3.17 -15.35
C ALA A 220 -21.94 -1.77 -15.61
N HIS A 221 -22.15 -0.99 -14.56
CA HIS A 221 -22.75 0.35 -14.61
C HIS A 221 -21.70 1.48 -14.70
N ARG A 222 -20.40 1.16 -14.63
CA ARG A 222 -19.28 2.11 -14.61
C ARG A 222 -19.36 3.12 -13.47
N VAL A 223 -19.75 2.65 -12.29
CA VAL A 223 -19.77 3.45 -11.07
C VAL A 223 -18.47 3.19 -10.31
N ALA A 224 -17.76 4.26 -9.96
CA ALA A 224 -16.56 4.13 -9.14
C ALA A 224 -16.94 3.88 -7.67
N LEU A 225 -16.16 3.03 -7.00
CA LEU A 225 -16.34 2.66 -5.60
C LEU A 225 -15.26 3.32 -4.72
N VAL A 226 -15.68 3.85 -3.58
CA VAL A 226 -14.81 4.38 -2.53
C VAL A 226 -14.94 3.49 -1.30
N PRO A 227 -13.96 2.62 -1.02
CA PRO A 227 -14.01 1.71 0.12
C PRO A 227 -13.88 2.49 1.42
N GLN A 228 -14.72 2.17 2.41
CA GLN A 228 -14.70 2.86 3.70
C GLN A 228 -14.85 1.86 4.86
N GLY A 229 -13.86 1.88 5.75
CA GLY A 229 -13.92 1.23 7.07
C GLY A 229 -14.49 2.19 8.12
N GLY A 230 -13.71 2.44 9.18
CA GLY A 230 -14.08 3.36 10.27
C GLY A 230 -14.05 4.87 9.94
N ASN A 231 -13.68 5.26 8.72
CA ASN A 231 -13.53 6.66 8.28
C ASN A 231 -12.60 7.53 9.17
N THR A 232 -11.52 6.94 9.69
CA THR A 232 -10.54 7.61 10.58
C THR A 232 -9.25 8.05 9.87
N GLY A 233 -9.14 7.82 8.55
CA GLY A 233 -7.95 8.13 7.77
C GLY A 233 -7.69 9.63 7.61
N LEU A 234 -6.42 10.05 7.59
CA LEU A 234 -6.01 11.47 7.65
C LEU A 234 -5.59 12.08 6.30
N ALA A 235 -5.55 11.27 5.24
CA ALA A 235 -5.18 11.67 3.89
C ALA A 235 -6.38 11.76 2.91
N GLY A 236 -7.61 11.64 3.43
CA GLY A 236 -8.85 11.73 2.63
C GLY A 236 -9.08 10.55 1.68
N GLY A 237 -8.39 9.42 1.88
CA GLY A 237 -8.47 8.26 0.99
C GLY A 237 -9.83 7.53 0.99
N ALA A 238 -10.64 7.74 2.03
CA ALA A 238 -11.95 7.12 2.20
C ALA A 238 -13.12 8.07 1.90
N THR A 239 -12.84 9.24 1.30
CA THR A 239 -13.85 10.29 1.03
C THR A 239 -14.09 10.38 -0.47
N PRO A 240 -15.35 10.33 -0.94
CA PRO A 240 -15.66 10.44 -2.36
C PRO A 240 -15.35 11.84 -2.89
N ASP A 241 -15.23 11.94 -4.21
CA ASP A 241 -15.12 13.24 -4.89
C ASP A 241 -16.44 14.05 -4.81
N THR A 242 -16.45 15.25 -5.38
CA THR A 242 -17.62 16.14 -5.35
C THR A 242 -18.62 15.87 -6.48
N SER A 243 -18.37 14.88 -7.34
CA SER A 243 -19.17 14.65 -8.55
C SER A 243 -20.55 14.06 -8.26
N GLY A 244 -20.71 13.37 -7.13
CA GLY A 244 -21.93 12.62 -6.80
C GLY A 244 -22.12 11.35 -7.66
N GLN A 245 -21.13 10.96 -8.46
CA GLN A 245 -21.22 9.79 -9.35
C GLN A 245 -20.56 8.53 -8.77
N GLN A 246 -19.78 8.68 -7.71
CA GLN A 246 -19.15 7.55 -7.00
C GLN A 246 -20.14 6.95 -6.00
N ALA A 247 -19.93 5.70 -5.59
CA ALA A 247 -20.62 5.10 -4.45
C ALA A 247 -19.63 4.79 -3.33
N VAL A 248 -20.01 5.08 -2.09
CA VAL A 248 -19.22 4.66 -0.92
C VAL A 248 -19.58 3.22 -0.60
N LEU A 249 -18.57 2.36 -0.44
CA LEU A 249 -18.73 0.97 -0.03
C LEU A 249 -18.29 0.83 1.43
N SER A 250 -19.24 0.86 2.36
CA SER A 250 -18.97 0.72 3.78
C SER A 250 -18.87 -0.75 4.18
N LEU A 251 -17.73 -1.13 4.77
CA LEU A 251 -17.46 -2.49 5.23
C LEU A 251 -17.92 -2.74 6.68
N ALA A 252 -18.54 -1.77 7.35
CA ALA A 252 -18.84 -1.80 8.78
C ALA A 252 -19.75 -2.98 9.22
N ARG A 253 -20.49 -3.60 8.30
CA ARG A 253 -21.33 -4.79 8.58
C ARG A 253 -20.58 -6.12 8.43
N LEU A 254 -19.39 -6.12 7.84
CA LEU A 254 -18.47 -7.27 7.82
C LEU A 254 -17.66 -7.27 9.13
N ASN A 255 -18.32 -7.49 10.27
CA ASN A 255 -17.76 -7.27 11.60
C ASN A 255 -17.68 -8.53 12.47
N ARG A 256 -17.54 -9.71 11.86
CA ARG A 256 -17.41 -10.97 12.59
C ARG A 256 -15.96 -11.42 12.78
N VAL A 257 -15.67 -11.94 13.97
CA VAL A 257 -14.52 -12.81 14.20
C VAL A 257 -14.88 -14.21 13.70
N ARG A 258 -14.18 -14.70 12.67
CA ARG A 258 -14.48 -15.99 12.02
C ARG A 258 -13.84 -17.16 12.75
N ALA A 259 -12.63 -16.99 13.29
CA ALA A 259 -11.89 -18.02 14.01
C ALA A 259 -10.83 -17.42 14.93
N LEU A 260 -10.54 -18.10 16.04
CA LEU A 260 -9.43 -17.78 16.94
C LEU A 260 -8.70 -19.07 17.28
N ASP A 261 -7.40 -19.10 17.01
CA ASP A 261 -6.52 -20.25 17.28
C ASP A 261 -5.34 -19.80 18.18
N PRO A 262 -5.43 -20.03 19.49
CA PRO A 262 -4.37 -19.68 20.43
C PRO A 262 -3.09 -20.51 20.25
N TYR A 263 -3.18 -21.72 19.68
CA TYR A 263 -2.00 -22.57 19.45
C TYR A 263 -1.22 -22.07 18.25
N ASN A 264 -1.92 -21.71 17.17
CA ASN A 264 -1.31 -21.09 16.00
C ASN A 264 -1.01 -19.60 16.22
N ASN A 265 -1.50 -19.00 17.31
CA ASN A 265 -1.43 -17.57 17.60
C ASN A 265 -2.00 -16.74 16.45
N THR A 266 -3.24 -17.03 16.05
CA THR A 266 -3.92 -16.34 14.96
C THR A 266 -5.38 -16.03 15.28
N ILE A 267 -5.87 -14.92 14.73
CA ILE A 267 -7.29 -14.59 14.70
C ILE A 267 -7.70 -14.28 13.26
N THR A 268 -8.80 -14.87 12.80
CA THR A 268 -9.38 -14.58 11.48
C THR A 268 -10.58 -13.67 11.67
N VAL A 269 -10.54 -12.49 11.05
CA VAL A 269 -11.52 -11.42 11.27
C VAL A 269 -11.99 -10.85 9.94
N GLU A 270 -13.25 -10.43 9.88
CA GLU A 270 -13.76 -9.66 8.76
C GLU A 270 -13.21 -8.22 8.77
N ALA A 271 -13.18 -7.58 7.60
CA ALA A 271 -12.52 -6.29 7.39
C ALA A 271 -13.13 -5.13 8.19
N GLY A 272 -14.41 -5.22 8.54
CA GLY A 272 -15.14 -4.22 9.32
C GLY A 272 -15.05 -4.40 10.84
N VAL A 273 -14.35 -5.42 11.35
CA VAL A 273 -14.15 -5.58 12.80
C VAL A 273 -13.32 -4.40 13.32
N ILE A 274 -13.77 -3.78 14.42
CA ILE A 274 -13.10 -2.67 15.08
C ILE A 274 -11.82 -3.19 15.74
N LEU A 275 -10.73 -2.41 15.72
CA LEU A 275 -9.45 -2.80 16.31
C LEU A 275 -9.58 -3.18 17.80
N ALA A 276 -10.27 -2.35 18.59
CA ALA A 276 -10.53 -2.62 20.00
C ALA A 276 -11.27 -3.97 20.23
N ASP A 277 -12.19 -4.34 19.33
CA ASP A 277 -12.88 -5.63 19.43
C ASP A 277 -11.91 -6.80 19.19
N VAL A 278 -10.98 -6.68 18.23
CA VAL A 278 -9.94 -7.71 18.00
C VAL A 278 -9.04 -7.87 19.22
N GLN A 279 -8.60 -6.75 19.82
CA GLN A 279 -7.80 -6.75 21.05
C GLN A 279 -8.57 -7.44 22.19
N ALA A 280 -9.85 -7.14 22.37
CA ALA A 280 -10.69 -7.75 23.40
C ALA A 280 -10.85 -9.27 23.20
N HIS A 281 -11.10 -9.73 21.98
CA HIS A 281 -11.18 -11.17 21.66
C HIS A 281 -9.85 -11.88 21.91
N ALA A 282 -8.72 -11.26 21.54
CA ALA A 282 -7.39 -11.80 21.83
C ALA A 282 -7.16 -11.93 23.35
N GLN A 283 -7.50 -10.89 24.11
CA GLN A 283 -7.34 -10.88 25.57
C GLN A 283 -8.17 -11.98 26.25
N GLN A 284 -9.40 -12.21 25.80
CA GLN A 284 -10.26 -13.31 26.30
C GLN A 284 -9.64 -14.70 26.08
N ALA A 285 -8.80 -14.85 25.06
CA ALA A 285 -8.07 -16.07 24.76
C ALA A 285 -6.65 -16.11 25.34
N ASP A 286 -6.34 -15.23 26.30
CA ASP A 286 -5.02 -15.07 26.90
C ASP A 286 -3.91 -14.82 25.85
N ARG A 287 -4.23 -13.95 24.89
CA ARG A 287 -3.33 -13.51 23.84
C ARG A 287 -3.32 -12.00 23.73
N LEU A 288 -2.31 -11.50 23.04
CA LEU A 288 -2.13 -10.10 22.67
C LEU A 288 -2.35 -9.94 21.17
N PHE A 289 -3.21 -9.02 20.77
CA PHE A 289 -3.15 -8.42 19.44
C PHE A 289 -2.41 -7.09 19.57
N ALA A 290 -1.23 -6.98 18.96
CA ALA A 290 -0.23 -5.99 19.35
C ALA A 290 -0.39 -4.61 18.67
N LEU A 291 -1.24 -4.50 17.65
CA LEU A 291 -1.51 -3.20 17.04
C LEU A 291 -2.32 -2.33 18.01
N SER A 292 -1.81 -1.15 18.33
CA SER A 292 -2.49 -0.14 19.15
C SER A 292 -2.25 1.24 18.56
N LEU A 293 -3.32 2.04 18.45
CA LEU A 293 -3.30 3.37 17.87
C LEU A 293 -4.51 4.18 18.37
N ALA A 294 -4.40 5.51 18.38
CA ALA A 294 -5.39 6.39 19.02
C ALA A 294 -6.85 6.25 18.51
N ALA A 295 -7.04 5.73 17.29
CA ALA A 295 -8.35 5.53 16.69
C ALA A 295 -8.92 4.13 16.92
N GLU A 296 -8.36 3.30 17.82
CA GLU A 296 -8.68 1.88 17.97
C GLU A 296 -10.15 1.57 18.28
N GLY A 297 -10.87 2.51 18.91
CA GLY A 297 -12.31 2.39 19.18
C GLY A 297 -13.21 2.56 17.94
N SER A 298 -12.65 2.98 16.80
CA SER A 298 -13.41 3.26 15.57
C SER A 298 -12.76 2.71 14.31
N CYS A 299 -11.43 2.61 14.26
CA CYS A 299 -10.72 2.08 13.09
C CYS A 299 -10.99 0.58 12.95
N THR A 300 -11.05 0.14 11.70
CA THR A 300 -11.39 -1.25 11.35
C THR A 300 -10.17 -1.97 10.81
N ILE A 301 -10.06 -3.28 11.00
CA ILE A 301 -8.91 -4.07 10.53
C ILE A 301 -8.64 -3.92 9.03
N GLY A 302 -9.68 -3.90 8.18
CA GLY A 302 -9.54 -3.69 6.75
C GLY A 302 -8.99 -2.30 6.41
N GLY A 303 -9.38 -1.28 7.16
CA GLY A 303 -8.82 0.07 7.07
C GLY A 303 -7.35 0.10 7.47
N ASN A 304 -7.00 -0.51 8.60
CA ASN A 304 -5.62 -0.59 9.08
C ASN A 304 -4.72 -1.29 8.07
N LEU A 305 -5.17 -2.40 7.48
CA LEU A 305 -4.45 -3.09 6.41
C LEU A 305 -4.35 -2.25 5.13
N ALA A 306 -5.46 -1.63 4.70
CA ALA A 306 -5.47 -0.83 3.48
C ALA A 306 -4.52 0.38 3.56
N THR A 307 -4.30 0.95 4.75
CA THR A 307 -3.35 2.06 4.98
C THR A 307 -1.98 1.59 5.47
N ASN A 308 -1.78 0.29 5.69
CA ASN A 308 -0.62 -0.26 6.40
C ASN A 308 -0.32 0.49 7.72
N ALA A 309 -1.36 0.65 8.56
CA ALA A 309 -1.26 1.39 9.81
C ALA A 309 -0.13 0.86 10.71
N GLY A 310 0.55 1.81 11.34
CA GLY A 310 1.49 1.60 12.45
C GLY A 310 0.82 1.85 13.80
N GLY A 311 1.64 2.26 14.77
CA GLY A 311 1.27 2.40 16.17
C GLY A 311 2.48 2.36 17.09
N THR A 312 2.27 2.59 18.38
CA THR A 312 3.34 2.77 19.37
C THR A 312 4.23 1.53 19.57
N ALA A 313 3.74 0.35 19.20
CA ALA A 313 4.42 -0.94 19.40
C ALA A 313 5.08 -1.51 18.12
N VAL A 314 5.15 -0.74 17.04
CA VAL A 314 5.74 -1.17 15.75
C VAL A 314 7.19 -1.60 15.91
N LEU A 315 7.98 -0.92 16.76
CA LEU A 315 9.37 -1.30 17.05
C LEU A 315 9.53 -2.78 17.47
N ARG A 316 8.50 -3.37 18.08
CA ARG A 316 8.53 -4.76 18.56
C ARG A 316 7.82 -5.74 17.64
N TYR A 317 6.62 -5.37 17.20
CA TYR A 317 5.67 -6.30 16.58
C TYR A 317 5.47 -6.04 15.09
N GLY A 318 6.03 -4.93 14.59
CA GLY A 318 5.85 -4.46 13.23
C GLY A 318 4.49 -3.77 13.02
N ASN A 319 4.32 -3.21 11.83
CA ASN A 319 3.06 -2.60 11.39
C ASN A 319 2.03 -3.67 11.01
N THR A 320 0.85 -3.23 10.57
CA THR A 320 -0.23 -4.15 10.17
C THR A 320 0.14 -5.14 9.06
N ARG A 321 1.05 -4.80 8.15
CA ARG A 321 1.61 -5.77 7.19
C ARG A 321 2.29 -6.93 7.89
N GLU A 322 3.15 -6.63 8.86
CA GLU A 322 3.86 -7.65 9.62
C GLU A 322 2.91 -8.48 10.48
N LEU A 323 1.81 -7.90 10.94
CA LEU A 323 0.77 -8.60 11.70
C LEU A 323 -0.20 -9.41 10.83
N CYS A 324 -0.10 -9.38 9.50
CA CYS A 324 -1.01 -10.08 8.60
C CYS A 324 -0.40 -11.36 8.00
N LEU A 325 -1.12 -12.48 8.08
CA LEU A 325 -0.72 -13.76 7.49
C LEU A 325 -1.44 -14.08 6.18
N GLY A 326 -2.69 -13.65 6.05
CA GLY A 326 -3.52 -13.98 4.90
C GLY A 326 -4.65 -12.98 4.72
N LEU A 327 -5.15 -12.84 3.50
CA LEU A 327 -6.25 -11.94 3.14
C LEU A 327 -7.29 -12.65 2.30
N GLU A 328 -8.53 -12.17 2.42
CA GLU A 328 -9.62 -12.40 1.47
C GLU A 328 -9.91 -11.07 0.78
N VAL A 329 -9.80 -11.03 -0.55
CA VAL A 329 -9.94 -9.79 -1.33
C VAL A 329 -10.93 -9.99 -2.47
N VAL A 330 -11.82 -9.02 -2.65
CA VAL A 330 -12.60 -8.88 -3.88
C VAL A 330 -11.83 -8.02 -4.87
N THR A 331 -11.49 -8.59 -6.02
CA THR A 331 -10.75 -7.92 -7.10
C THR A 331 -11.62 -6.87 -7.79
N PRO A 332 -11.05 -5.94 -8.60
CA PRO A 332 -11.83 -4.99 -9.37
C PRO A 332 -12.75 -5.63 -10.44
N GLN A 333 -12.57 -6.92 -10.73
CA GLN A 333 -13.47 -7.73 -11.58
C GLN A 333 -14.62 -8.37 -10.79
N GLY A 334 -14.61 -8.25 -9.45
CA GLY A 334 -15.55 -8.89 -8.55
C GLY A 334 -15.28 -10.37 -8.32
N GLU A 335 -14.06 -10.84 -8.58
CA GLU A 335 -13.62 -12.18 -8.22
C GLU A 335 -13.16 -12.19 -6.76
N ILE A 336 -13.39 -13.30 -6.05
CA ILE A 336 -12.94 -13.47 -4.66
C ILE A 336 -11.64 -14.25 -4.68
N TRP A 337 -10.57 -13.61 -4.23
CA TRP A 337 -9.33 -14.29 -3.89
C TRP A 337 -9.35 -14.66 -2.40
N ASP A 338 -9.33 -15.97 -2.11
CA ASP A 338 -9.21 -16.50 -0.75
C ASP A 338 -7.75 -16.94 -0.48
N GLY A 339 -7.06 -16.11 0.29
CA GLY A 339 -5.73 -16.36 0.84
C GLY A 339 -5.73 -16.43 2.36
N LEU A 340 -6.84 -16.79 3.03
CA LEU A 340 -6.96 -16.83 4.49
C LEU A 340 -6.22 -18.02 5.13
N ARG A 341 -4.89 -18.01 5.01
CA ARG A 341 -4.01 -19.04 5.56
C ARG A 341 -3.29 -18.51 6.80
N GLY A 342 -3.39 -19.23 7.92
CA GLY A 342 -2.64 -18.94 9.14
C GLY A 342 -1.20 -19.46 9.13
N LEU A 343 -0.55 -19.55 7.97
CA LEU A 343 0.79 -20.12 7.82
C LEU A 343 1.87 -19.07 8.04
N ARG A 344 3.00 -19.49 8.63
CA ARG A 344 4.16 -18.59 8.88
C ARG A 344 5.17 -18.63 7.73
N LYS A 345 5.07 -19.66 6.88
CA LYS A 345 5.90 -19.86 5.68
C LYS A 345 5.01 -20.44 4.59
N ASP A 346 4.91 -19.74 3.47
CA ASP A 346 4.20 -20.20 2.28
C ASP A 346 4.87 -19.59 1.04
N ASN A 347 5.84 -20.31 0.47
CA ASN A 347 6.64 -19.84 -0.67
C ASN A 347 6.11 -20.41 -2.00
N THR A 348 4.78 -20.49 -2.16
CA THR A 348 4.12 -21.11 -3.32
C THR A 348 3.77 -20.12 -4.44
N GLY A 349 4.53 -19.02 -4.56
CA GLY A 349 4.34 -18.01 -5.61
C GLY A 349 4.71 -16.61 -5.13
N TYR A 350 4.11 -15.60 -5.75
CA TYR A 350 4.25 -14.20 -5.32
C TYR A 350 3.44 -13.95 -4.04
N ASP A 351 3.93 -13.06 -3.19
CA ASP A 351 3.17 -12.57 -2.03
C ASP A 351 2.14 -11.54 -2.51
N LEU A 352 0.94 -12.04 -2.84
CA LEU A 352 -0.18 -11.18 -3.26
C LEU A 352 -0.77 -10.38 -2.10
N ARG A 353 -0.65 -10.85 -0.85
CA ARG A 353 -1.14 -10.13 0.34
C ARG A 353 -0.50 -8.75 0.36
N ASP A 354 0.82 -8.72 0.15
CA ASP A 354 1.57 -7.49 0.29
C ASP A 354 1.27 -6.44 -0.79
N LEU A 355 0.65 -6.84 -1.90
CA LEU A 355 0.17 -5.89 -2.91
C LEU A 355 -1.04 -5.10 -2.43
N PHE A 356 -1.92 -5.68 -1.61
CA PHE A 356 -3.17 -5.03 -1.16
C PHE A 356 -3.00 -4.24 0.14
N ILE A 357 -2.07 -4.64 1.01
CA ILE A 357 -1.76 -3.90 2.22
C ILE A 357 -1.05 -2.59 1.82
N GLY A 358 -1.53 -1.45 2.31
CA GLY A 358 -1.06 -0.12 1.90
C GLY A 358 -1.56 0.37 0.54
N ALA A 359 -2.44 -0.39 -0.15
CA ALA A 359 -2.98 0.02 -1.45
C ALA A 359 -4.13 1.04 -1.35
N GLU A 360 -4.59 1.36 -0.13
CA GLU A 360 -5.67 2.31 0.18
C GLU A 360 -6.95 2.04 -0.63
N GLY A 361 -7.26 0.76 -0.83
CA GLY A 361 -8.44 0.33 -1.57
C GLY A 361 -8.40 0.62 -3.07
N THR A 362 -7.25 0.96 -3.65
CA THR A 362 -7.12 1.24 -5.10
C THR A 362 -6.96 -0.01 -5.96
N LEU A 363 -6.58 -1.15 -5.37
CA LEU A 363 -6.32 -2.39 -6.11
C LEU A 363 -7.38 -3.49 -5.88
N GLY A 364 -8.27 -3.31 -4.89
CA GLY A 364 -9.30 -4.27 -4.51
C GLY A 364 -9.88 -3.97 -3.13
N ILE A 365 -10.87 -4.76 -2.72
CA ILE A 365 -11.55 -4.63 -1.42
C ILE A 365 -11.13 -5.76 -0.49
N ILE A 366 -10.41 -5.45 0.59
CA ILE A 366 -10.13 -6.43 1.65
C ILE A 366 -11.44 -6.71 2.40
N THR A 367 -11.79 -7.99 2.53
CA THR A 367 -13.06 -8.44 3.16
C THR A 367 -12.85 -9.28 4.42
N ALA A 368 -11.71 -9.94 4.55
CA ALA A 368 -11.26 -10.59 5.78
C ALA A 368 -9.73 -10.73 5.80
N ALA A 369 -9.19 -11.01 6.99
CA ALA A 369 -7.76 -11.20 7.21
C ALA A 369 -7.49 -12.25 8.30
N VAL A 370 -6.36 -12.94 8.19
CA VAL A 370 -5.77 -13.73 9.28
C VAL A 370 -4.65 -12.90 9.91
N MET A 371 -4.85 -12.50 11.16
CA MET A 371 -3.94 -11.65 11.92
C MET A 371 -3.12 -12.46 12.93
N LYS A 372 -1.87 -12.06 13.16
CA LYS A 372 -0.97 -12.63 14.16
C LYS A 372 -1.41 -12.19 15.56
N LEU A 373 -1.46 -13.14 16.48
CA LEU A 373 -1.50 -12.91 17.91
C LEU A 373 -0.12 -13.18 18.51
N HIS A 374 0.09 -12.70 19.72
CA HIS A 374 1.26 -12.93 20.54
C HIS A 374 0.86 -13.48 21.91
N PRO A 375 1.75 -14.15 22.64
CA PRO A 375 1.55 -14.40 24.07
C PRO A 375 1.30 -13.07 24.79
N ARG A 376 0.42 -13.10 25.79
CA ARG A 376 0.21 -11.94 26.65
C ARG A 376 1.44 -11.77 27.56
N PRO A 377 1.99 -10.55 27.69
CA PRO A 377 3.08 -10.31 28.62
C PRO A 377 2.60 -10.52 30.07
N ALA A 378 3.48 -11.09 30.90
CA ALA A 378 3.28 -11.30 32.32
C ALA A 378 3.33 -9.99 33.11
N ALA A 379 4.13 -9.01 32.65
CA ALA A 379 4.23 -7.70 33.26
C ALA A 379 4.56 -6.61 32.24
N GLN A 380 4.22 -5.37 32.58
CA GLN A 380 4.63 -4.18 31.83
C GLN A 380 5.22 -3.15 32.80
N VAL A 381 6.35 -2.56 32.41
CA VAL A 381 7.01 -1.48 33.16
C VAL A 381 7.14 -0.28 32.24
N THR A 382 6.56 0.84 32.67
CA THR A 382 6.50 2.08 31.89
C THR A 382 7.24 3.18 32.64
N ALA A 383 7.97 4.02 31.93
CA ALA A 383 8.68 5.13 32.52
C ALA A 383 8.75 6.33 31.59
N LEU A 384 8.96 7.50 32.19
CA LEU A 384 9.38 8.72 31.52
C LEU A 384 10.84 8.99 31.87
N ALA A 385 11.66 9.28 30.88
CA ALA A 385 13.05 9.68 31.04
C ALA A 385 13.25 11.07 30.42
N ALA A 386 13.92 11.97 31.12
CA ALA A 386 14.29 13.30 30.65
C ALA A 386 15.69 13.27 30.02
N LEU A 387 15.85 13.98 28.90
CA LEU A 387 17.09 14.02 28.13
C LEU A 387 17.35 15.44 27.59
N GLU A 388 18.62 15.70 27.30
CA GLU A 388 19.08 17.01 26.83
C GLU A 388 18.88 17.25 25.33
N SER A 389 18.79 16.18 24.52
CA SER A 389 18.71 16.32 23.05
C SER A 389 18.16 15.08 22.34
N PRO A 390 17.70 15.23 21.09
CA PRO A 390 17.36 14.09 20.23
C PRO A 390 18.54 13.12 20.00
N HIS A 391 19.79 13.60 20.05
CA HIS A 391 20.98 12.74 19.95
C HIS A 391 21.08 11.80 21.15
N ALA A 392 20.91 12.34 22.37
CA ALA A 392 20.88 11.52 23.59
C ALA A 392 19.73 10.50 23.57
N ALA A 393 18.58 10.83 22.98
CA ALA A 393 17.47 9.90 22.82
C ALA A 393 17.79 8.73 21.88
N ILE A 394 18.54 8.96 20.80
CA ILE A 394 19.00 7.88 19.89
C ILE A 394 20.01 6.98 20.61
N ASP A 395 20.96 7.56 21.34
CA ASP A 395 21.94 6.79 22.09
C ASP A 395 21.28 5.97 23.22
N PHE A 396 20.27 6.56 23.88
CA PHE A 396 19.47 5.87 24.88
C PHE A 396 18.63 4.75 24.27
N LEU A 397 18.01 4.96 23.10
CA LEU A 397 17.32 3.90 22.37
C LEU A 397 18.27 2.73 22.06
N ALA A 398 19.49 3.02 21.60
CA ALA A 398 20.47 1.99 21.31
C ALA A 398 20.90 1.21 22.57
N LEU A 399 21.00 1.89 23.72
CA LEU A 399 21.24 1.25 25.02
C LEU A 399 20.05 0.36 25.41
N ALA A 400 18.83 0.89 25.36
CA ALA A 400 17.62 0.16 25.71
C ALA A 400 17.40 -1.08 24.84
N GLN A 401 17.68 -0.99 23.54
CA GLN A 401 17.63 -2.13 22.62
C GLN A 401 18.67 -3.21 22.97
N ARG A 402 19.88 -2.84 23.40
CA ARG A 402 20.89 -3.81 23.84
C ARG A 402 20.51 -4.49 25.14
N ALA A 403 19.94 -3.73 26.09
CA ALA A 403 19.57 -4.24 27.40
C ALA A 403 18.30 -5.10 27.34
N ALA A 404 17.22 -4.57 26.77
CA ALA A 404 15.90 -5.19 26.81
C ALA A 404 15.52 -5.96 25.54
N GLY A 405 16.17 -5.69 24.40
CA GLY A 405 15.93 -6.39 23.15
C GLY A 405 14.43 -6.49 22.82
N PRO A 406 13.87 -7.71 22.63
CA PRO A 406 12.45 -7.90 22.33
C PRO A 406 11.47 -7.52 23.46
N LEU A 407 11.94 -7.17 24.65
CA LEU A 407 11.06 -6.71 25.72
C LEU A 407 10.72 -5.24 25.58
N LEU A 408 11.50 -4.46 24.81
CA LEU A 408 11.20 -3.05 24.54
C LEU A 408 10.00 -2.94 23.59
N THR A 409 8.85 -2.50 24.11
CA THR A 409 7.57 -2.44 23.38
C THR A 409 7.06 -1.03 23.11
N GLY A 410 7.65 -0.01 23.74
CA GLY A 410 7.38 1.39 23.45
C GLY A 410 8.65 2.22 23.63
N PHE A 411 8.88 3.18 22.72
CA PHE A 411 9.94 4.18 22.85
C PHE A 411 9.57 5.44 22.05
N GLU A 412 8.91 6.38 22.73
CA GLU A 412 8.33 7.59 22.16
C GLU A 412 9.17 8.81 22.53
N LEU A 413 9.61 9.58 21.54
CA LEU A 413 10.25 10.88 21.75
C LEU A 413 9.20 11.98 21.82
N MET A 414 9.35 12.91 22.75
CA MET A 414 8.47 14.07 22.92
C MET A 414 9.29 15.31 23.27
N SER A 415 9.18 16.38 22.48
CA SER A 415 9.88 17.64 22.80
C SER A 415 9.25 18.39 23.97
N ASP A 416 10.04 19.26 24.62
CA ASP A 416 9.56 20.21 25.65
C ASP A 416 8.27 20.94 25.23
N PHE A 417 8.23 21.43 23.99
CA PHE A 417 7.07 22.19 23.51
C PHE A 417 5.80 21.34 23.46
N CYS A 418 5.91 20.04 23.14
CA CYS A 418 4.77 19.11 23.22
C CYS A 418 4.23 19.02 24.66
N MET A 419 5.12 18.86 25.64
CA MET A 419 4.74 18.76 27.06
C MET A 419 4.13 20.06 27.59
N ARG A 420 4.66 21.21 27.16
CA ARG A 420 4.06 22.52 27.49
C ARG A 420 2.66 22.69 26.91
N LEU A 421 2.42 22.26 25.67
CA LEU A 421 1.08 22.30 25.07
C LEU A 421 0.09 21.42 25.84
N VAL A 422 0.50 20.20 26.20
CA VAL A 422 -0.34 19.30 27.01
C VAL A 422 -0.64 19.93 28.37
N GLY A 423 0.37 20.45 29.08
CA GLY A 423 0.17 21.10 30.38
C GLY A 423 -0.71 22.36 30.32
N GLN A 424 -0.67 23.10 29.20
CA GLN A 424 -1.49 24.30 28.98
C GLN A 424 -2.97 23.96 28.73
N HIS A 425 -3.25 23.01 27.83
CA HIS A 425 -4.61 22.71 27.38
C HIS A 425 -5.29 21.60 28.21
N TYR A 426 -4.49 20.76 28.88
CA TYR A 426 -4.93 19.63 29.69
C TYR A 426 -4.24 19.65 31.06
N PRO A 427 -4.47 20.66 31.92
CA PRO A 427 -3.74 20.86 33.18
C PRO A 427 -3.92 19.72 34.19
N GLN A 428 -4.93 18.85 34.01
CA GLN A 428 -5.10 17.61 34.77
C GLN A 428 -4.03 16.55 34.47
N LEU A 429 -3.38 16.61 33.30
CA LEU A 429 -2.31 15.71 32.90
C LEU A 429 -0.97 16.27 33.41
N ARG A 430 -0.53 15.75 34.56
CA ARG A 430 0.65 16.26 35.25
C ARG A 430 1.94 15.79 34.58
N TYR A 431 2.77 16.74 34.15
CA TYR A 431 4.17 16.49 33.83
C TYR A 431 4.93 16.12 35.12
N PRO A 432 5.60 14.96 35.19
CA PRO A 432 6.03 14.40 36.48
C PRO A 432 7.36 14.98 37.00
N PHE A 433 8.10 15.74 36.19
CA PHE A 433 9.37 16.35 36.58
C PHE A 433 9.16 17.75 37.17
N ASP A 434 10.06 18.16 38.06
CA ASP A 434 10.00 19.47 38.73
C ASP A 434 10.42 20.64 37.81
N ALA A 435 11.15 20.35 36.73
CA ALA A 435 11.63 21.31 35.75
C ALA A 435 11.34 20.86 34.31
N PRO A 436 11.16 21.79 33.36
CA PRO A 436 11.04 21.43 31.95
C PRO A 436 12.36 20.84 31.44
N HIS A 437 12.26 19.83 30.57
CA HIS A 437 13.40 19.18 29.94
C HIS A 437 13.30 19.26 28.42
N PRO A 438 14.41 19.49 27.68
CA PRO A 438 14.37 19.66 26.23
C PRO A 438 13.68 18.51 25.50
N GLN A 439 13.95 17.28 25.94
CA GLN A 439 13.33 16.07 25.43
C GLN A 439 12.86 15.18 26.58
N THR A 440 11.76 14.47 26.34
CA THR A 440 11.26 13.40 27.19
C THR A 440 11.07 12.16 26.34
N VAL A 441 11.48 11.01 26.86
CA VAL A 441 11.18 9.69 26.29
C VAL A 441 10.17 8.97 27.16
N LEU A 442 9.10 8.47 26.57
CA LEU A 442 8.22 7.47 27.17
C LEU A 442 8.66 6.10 26.67
N LEU A 443 9.05 5.21 27.58
CA LEU A 443 9.47 3.85 27.25
C LEU A 443 8.66 2.82 28.02
N GLU A 444 8.42 1.68 27.38
CA GLU A 444 7.69 0.56 27.97
C GLU A 444 8.44 -0.75 27.69
N LEU A 445 8.60 -1.56 28.75
CA LEU A 445 9.04 -2.94 28.67
C LEU A 445 7.84 -3.87 28.89
N SER A 446 7.60 -4.82 28.00
CA SER A 446 6.66 -5.92 28.19
C SER A 446 7.40 -7.24 28.41
N ASP A 447 7.30 -7.77 29.62
CA ASP A 447 8.04 -8.94 30.08
C ASP A 447 7.16 -10.19 30.10
N ASN A 448 7.71 -11.34 29.71
CA ASN A 448 6.99 -12.63 29.68
C ASN A 448 7.32 -13.55 30.86
N GLU A 449 8.30 -13.19 31.68
CA GLU A 449 8.73 -13.96 32.85
C GLU A 449 8.02 -13.47 34.12
N SER A 450 8.26 -12.21 34.53
CA SER A 450 7.67 -11.64 35.74
C SER A 450 7.88 -10.13 35.84
N GLU A 451 7.09 -9.48 36.71
CA GLU A 451 7.31 -8.06 37.05
C GLU A 451 8.68 -7.83 37.71
N ALA A 452 9.15 -8.76 38.53
CA ALA A 452 10.45 -8.65 39.18
C ALA A 452 11.60 -8.64 38.17
N HIS A 453 11.56 -9.55 37.18
CA HIS A 453 12.54 -9.59 36.10
C HIS A 453 12.52 -8.28 35.29
N ALA A 454 11.32 -7.81 34.92
CA ALA A 454 11.15 -6.55 34.20
C ALA A 454 11.75 -5.35 34.96
N ARG A 455 11.50 -5.25 36.26
CA ARG A 455 12.00 -4.17 37.12
C ARG A 455 13.51 -4.21 37.27
N THR A 456 14.11 -5.36 37.55
CA THR A 456 15.58 -5.49 37.68
C THR A 456 16.28 -5.11 36.38
N LEU A 457 15.76 -5.57 35.24
CA LEU A 457 16.30 -5.20 33.94
C LEU A 457 16.17 -3.69 33.68
N PHE A 458 15.01 -3.13 33.99
CA PHE A 458 14.74 -1.71 33.83
C PHE A 458 15.68 -0.85 34.71
N GLU A 459 15.82 -1.19 35.99
CA GLU A 459 16.71 -0.51 36.93
C GLU A 459 18.16 -0.52 36.43
N LYS A 460 18.65 -1.67 35.95
CA LYS A 460 20.00 -1.77 35.41
C LYS A 460 20.19 -0.92 34.15
N MET A 461 19.22 -0.97 33.24
CA MET A 461 19.23 -0.15 32.01
C MET A 461 19.25 1.35 32.34
N MET A 462 18.49 1.79 33.34
CA MET A 462 18.48 3.19 33.76
C MET A 462 19.78 3.60 34.46
N GLU A 463 20.34 2.74 35.33
CA GLU A 463 21.66 2.95 35.94
C GLU A 463 22.72 3.22 34.86
N ASP A 464 22.79 2.34 33.86
CA ASP A 464 23.74 2.48 32.74
C ASP A 464 23.49 3.78 31.93
N ALA A 465 22.22 4.17 31.76
CA ALA A 465 21.85 5.39 31.04
C ALA A 465 22.22 6.67 31.82
N PHE A 466 22.10 6.66 33.15
CA PHE A 466 22.56 7.74 34.02
C PHE A 466 24.09 7.81 34.06
N GLU A 467 24.79 6.69 34.21
CA GLU A 467 26.26 6.62 34.19
C GLU A 467 26.85 7.13 32.87
N ALA A 468 26.19 6.84 31.75
CA ALA A 468 26.57 7.34 30.44
C ALA A 468 26.19 8.81 30.19
N GLY A 469 25.46 9.45 31.11
CA GLY A 469 24.99 10.83 30.98
C GLY A 469 23.93 11.03 29.88
N LEU A 470 23.23 9.97 29.49
CA LEU A 470 22.19 10.01 28.45
C LEU A 470 20.84 10.50 29.00
N VAL A 471 20.54 10.09 30.23
CA VAL A 471 19.33 10.46 30.97
C VAL A 471 19.71 11.35 32.15
N VAL A 472 18.95 12.44 32.34
CA VAL A 472 19.20 13.40 33.43
C VAL A 472 18.22 13.26 34.60
N ASP A 473 17.02 12.74 34.34
CA ASP A 473 16.02 12.41 35.34
C ASP A 473 15.08 11.33 34.81
N ALA A 474 14.46 10.53 35.67
CA ALA A 474 13.50 9.52 35.26
C ALA A 474 12.45 9.23 36.33
N VAL A 475 11.22 8.96 35.88
CA VAL A 475 10.11 8.53 36.74
C VAL A 475 9.53 7.23 36.21
N VAL A 476 9.51 6.20 37.05
CA VAL A 476 8.95 4.89 36.74
C VAL A 476 7.53 4.81 37.26
N ALA A 477 6.63 4.20 36.49
CA ALA A 477 5.28 3.94 36.94
C ALA A 477 5.27 2.86 38.05
N GLU A 478 4.69 3.18 39.20
CA GLU A 478 4.52 2.26 40.32
C GLU A 478 3.32 1.33 40.12
N ASN A 479 2.36 1.72 39.29
CA ASN A 479 1.13 1.00 39.04
C ASN A 479 0.52 1.31 37.66
N LEU A 480 -0.50 0.55 37.27
CA LEU A 480 -1.20 0.70 35.98
C LEU A 480 -1.82 2.08 35.77
N ALA A 481 -2.32 2.73 36.84
CA ALA A 481 -2.91 4.06 36.70
C ALA A 481 -1.86 5.11 36.34
N GLN A 482 -0.67 5.04 36.94
CA GLN A 482 0.44 5.90 36.59
C GLN A 482 0.99 5.60 35.19
N SER A 483 1.07 4.32 34.79
CA SER A 483 1.42 3.94 33.42
C SER A 483 0.47 4.54 32.40
N ARG A 484 -0.85 4.48 32.66
CA ARG A 484 -1.86 5.13 31.80
C ARG A 484 -1.69 6.64 31.77
N ALA A 485 -1.45 7.28 32.92
CA ALA A 485 -1.21 8.72 32.97
C ALA A 485 0.02 9.15 32.13
N PHE A 486 1.06 8.32 32.06
CA PHE A 486 2.23 8.58 31.21
C PHE A 486 1.89 8.43 29.73
N TRP A 487 1.14 7.40 29.35
CA TRP A 487 0.62 7.25 27.98
C TRP A 487 -0.34 8.38 27.60
N ASP A 488 -1.19 8.84 28.52
CA ASP A 488 -2.11 9.96 28.30
C ASP A 488 -1.35 11.24 27.92
N LEU A 489 -0.19 11.53 28.54
CA LEU A 489 0.65 12.67 28.14
C LEU A 489 1.04 12.59 26.66
N ARG A 490 1.45 11.40 26.20
CA ARG A 490 1.85 11.15 24.81
C ARG A 490 0.66 11.18 23.83
N GLU A 491 -0.46 10.59 24.21
CA GLU A 491 -1.65 10.47 23.36
C GLU A 491 -2.43 11.78 23.22
N HIS A 492 -2.30 12.70 24.18
CA HIS A 492 -2.96 14.01 24.13
C HIS A 492 -2.19 15.07 23.33
N ILE A 493 -0.93 14.84 22.92
CA ILE A 493 -0.16 15.81 22.13
C ILE A 493 -0.91 16.29 20.87
N PRO A 494 -1.51 15.40 20.04
CA PRO A 494 -2.24 15.84 18.85
C PRO A 494 -3.48 16.68 19.16
N LEU A 495 -4.14 16.44 20.30
CA LEU A 495 -5.31 17.19 20.75
C LEU A 495 -4.89 18.57 21.28
N ALA A 496 -3.89 18.63 22.16
CA ALA A 496 -3.30 19.87 22.65
C ALA A 496 -2.77 20.75 21.51
N GLN A 497 -2.19 20.14 20.48
CA GLN A 497 -1.78 20.85 19.28
C GLN A 497 -2.96 21.41 18.48
N ALA A 498 -4.09 20.70 18.43
CA ALA A 498 -5.29 21.20 17.75
C ALA A 498 -5.92 22.38 18.51
N ASP A 499 -5.93 22.31 19.85
CA ASP A 499 -6.47 23.36 20.73
C ASP A 499 -5.59 24.64 20.74
N GLU A 500 -4.27 24.48 20.56
CA GLU A 500 -3.35 25.62 20.35
C GLU A 500 -3.62 26.37 19.04
N GLY A 501 -4.26 25.71 18.07
CA GLY A 501 -4.71 26.32 16.81
C GLY A 501 -4.09 25.68 15.56
N LEU A 502 -4.35 26.30 14.41
CA LEU A 502 -3.94 25.78 13.11
C LEU A 502 -2.41 25.62 13.02
N ASN A 503 -1.99 24.50 12.45
CA ASN A 503 -0.59 24.12 12.33
C ASN A 503 -0.33 23.34 11.04
N ILE A 504 0.94 23.31 10.65
CA ILE A 504 1.43 22.57 9.49
C ILE A 504 1.87 21.19 9.99
N LYS A 505 1.24 20.13 9.47
CA LYS A 505 1.47 18.76 9.95
C LYS A 505 2.28 17.92 8.97
N HIS A 506 3.26 17.20 9.50
CA HIS A 506 4.01 16.18 8.77
C HIS A 506 4.04 14.89 9.55
N ASP A 507 3.79 13.79 8.84
CA ASP A 507 3.89 12.43 9.32
C ASP A 507 4.95 11.76 8.45
N ILE A 508 6.18 11.68 8.95
CA ILE A 508 7.37 11.33 8.17
C ILE A 508 8.10 10.19 8.87
N ALA A 509 8.91 9.43 8.13
CA ALA A 509 9.86 8.52 8.76
C ALA A 509 11.24 8.65 8.15
N LEU A 510 12.25 8.40 8.96
CA LEU A 510 13.66 8.53 8.64
C LEU A 510 14.40 7.29 9.15
N PRO A 511 15.57 6.95 8.59
CA PRO A 511 16.49 6.07 9.29
C PRO A 511 16.74 6.61 10.70
N ILE A 512 16.60 5.78 11.74
CA ILE A 512 16.72 6.21 13.15
C ILE A 512 18.04 6.98 13.38
N SER A 513 19.13 6.50 12.78
CA SER A 513 20.47 7.11 12.83
C SER A 513 20.57 8.53 12.22
N ALA A 514 19.53 8.99 11.53
CA ALA A 514 19.48 10.30 10.89
C ALA A 514 18.59 11.31 11.63
N ILE A 515 17.73 10.86 12.55
CA ILE A 515 16.66 11.69 13.14
C ILE A 515 17.20 12.93 13.82
N ALA A 516 18.21 12.81 14.68
CA ALA A 516 18.72 13.96 15.42
C ALA A 516 19.33 15.03 14.49
N ARG A 517 20.13 14.61 13.51
CA ARG A 517 20.69 15.54 12.50
C ARG A 517 19.61 16.15 11.61
N PHE A 518 18.57 15.37 11.26
CA PHE A 518 17.42 15.88 10.53
C PHE A 518 16.71 16.99 11.32
N VAL A 519 16.48 16.78 12.62
CA VAL A 519 15.86 17.79 13.50
C VAL A 519 16.72 19.05 13.53
N ASP A 520 18.02 18.94 13.81
CA ASP A 520 18.92 20.10 13.90
C ASP A 520 18.91 20.95 12.61
N GLU A 521 19.07 20.30 11.46
CA GLU A 521 19.14 21.00 10.17
C GLU A 521 17.77 21.55 9.72
N THR A 522 16.70 20.82 9.97
CA THR A 522 15.35 21.23 9.54
C THR A 522 14.80 22.33 10.42
N ASP A 523 15.02 22.26 11.74
CA ASP A 523 14.69 23.32 12.68
C ASP A 523 15.39 24.62 12.27
N ALA A 524 16.71 24.57 12.02
CA ALA A 524 17.48 25.74 11.59
C ALA A 524 16.98 26.32 10.26
N ALA A 525 16.67 25.47 9.28
CA ALA A 525 16.15 25.90 7.98
C ALA A 525 14.76 26.56 8.11
N ILE A 526 13.87 26.01 8.93
CA ILE A 526 12.55 26.58 9.20
C ILE A 526 12.68 27.90 9.96
N GLN A 527 13.55 28.00 10.96
CA GLN A 527 13.76 29.26 11.68
C GLN A 527 14.30 30.36 10.76
N ALA A 528 15.16 30.02 9.79
CA ALA A 528 15.64 30.98 8.81
C ALA A 528 14.53 31.44 7.83
N ALA A 529 13.64 30.53 7.43
CA ALA A 529 12.58 30.82 6.46
C ALA A 529 11.34 31.47 7.10
N ALA A 530 11.01 31.10 8.33
CA ALA A 530 9.82 31.52 9.08
C ALA A 530 10.20 31.77 10.56
N PRO A 531 10.86 32.90 10.88
CA PRO A 531 11.38 33.17 12.21
C PRO A 531 10.30 33.12 13.30
N GLY A 532 10.62 32.47 14.42
CA GLY A 532 9.70 32.34 15.55
C GLY A 532 8.68 31.21 15.42
N SER A 533 8.74 30.41 14.34
CA SER A 533 8.02 29.14 14.23
C SER A 533 8.28 28.26 15.46
N ARG A 534 7.29 27.50 15.92
CA ARG A 534 7.43 26.64 17.10
C ARG A 534 7.26 25.18 16.69
N MET A 535 8.32 24.40 16.78
CA MET A 535 8.36 22.99 16.36
C MET A 535 7.68 22.11 17.41
N VAL A 536 6.68 21.36 16.98
CA VAL A 536 5.98 20.34 17.76
C VAL A 536 6.47 18.99 17.22
N THR A 537 7.49 18.45 17.88
CA THR A 537 8.23 17.27 17.42
C THR A 537 8.07 16.14 18.43
N PHE A 538 7.42 15.06 18.00
CA PHE A 538 7.20 13.86 18.79
C PHE A 538 7.01 12.65 17.86
N GLY A 539 7.16 11.42 18.37
CA GLY A 539 6.89 10.23 17.56
C GLY A 539 7.57 8.96 18.05
N HIS A 540 7.40 7.92 17.26
CA HIS A 540 7.88 6.56 17.53
C HIS A 540 9.37 6.45 17.16
N LEU A 541 10.25 6.83 18.08
CA LEU A 541 11.70 6.83 17.78
C LEU A 541 12.21 5.42 17.46
N GLY A 542 11.59 4.40 18.07
CA GLY A 542 11.96 2.99 17.89
C GLY A 542 11.76 2.43 16.48
N ASP A 543 10.92 3.04 15.64
CA ASP A 543 10.69 2.63 14.24
C ASP A 543 11.07 3.73 13.22
N GLY A 544 11.47 4.90 13.71
CA GLY A 544 11.93 6.01 12.91
C GLY A 544 10.83 6.96 12.42
N ASN A 545 9.58 6.79 12.86
CA ASN A 545 8.48 7.71 12.59
C ASN A 545 8.56 8.97 13.48
N LEU A 546 8.37 10.13 12.85
CA LEU A 546 8.35 11.43 13.49
C LEU A 546 7.14 12.25 13.02
N HIS A 547 6.30 12.67 13.96
CA HIS A 547 5.35 13.75 13.75
C HIS A 547 6.09 15.07 13.92
N TYR A 548 6.51 15.64 12.79
CA TYR A 548 7.32 16.85 12.72
C TYR A 548 6.45 18.04 12.30
N ASN A 549 5.74 18.63 13.27
CA ASN A 549 4.75 19.65 13.00
C ASN A 549 5.25 21.06 13.36
N VAL A 550 4.66 22.08 12.76
CA VAL A 550 5.07 23.48 12.95
C VAL A 550 3.87 24.35 13.31
N GLN A 551 3.95 24.96 14.48
CA GLN A 551 2.99 25.94 14.98
C GLN A 551 3.45 27.36 14.60
N ALA A 552 2.48 28.24 14.36
CA ALA A 552 2.74 29.67 14.17
C ALA A 552 3.46 30.29 15.39
N PRO A 553 4.20 31.40 15.20
CA PRO A 553 4.81 32.15 16.29
C PRO A 553 3.81 32.50 17.40
N ALA A 554 4.30 32.56 18.64
CA ALA A 554 3.46 32.90 19.79
C ALA A 554 2.81 34.28 19.60
N GLY A 555 1.49 34.36 19.76
CA GLY A 555 0.71 35.59 19.55
C GLY A 555 0.50 36.01 18.10
N GLY A 556 1.01 35.26 17.11
CA GLY A 556 0.74 35.48 15.69
C GLY A 556 -0.63 34.94 15.25
N ASP A 557 -1.09 35.32 14.04
CA ASP A 557 -2.30 34.76 13.43
C ASP A 557 -1.99 33.41 12.74
N PRO A 558 -2.52 32.28 13.23
CA PRO A 558 -2.28 30.97 12.63
C PRO A 558 -2.76 30.86 11.18
N LYS A 559 -3.85 31.55 10.81
CA LYS A 559 -4.38 31.50 9.43
C LYS A 559 -3.46 32.21 8.46
N ALA A 560 -2.99 33.40 8.81
CA ALA A 560 -2.01 34.13 8.02
C ALA A 560 -0.70 33.33 7.89
N PHE A 561 -0.23 32.75 9.01
CA PHE A 561 0.97 31.92 9.01
C PHE A 561 0.87 30.71 8.07
N LEU A 562 -0.24 29.98 8.10
CA LEU A 562 -0.45 28.85 7.17
C LEU A 562 -0.50 29.33 5.71
N ALA A 563 -1.21 30.43 5.43
CA ALA A 563 -1.34 30.96 4.07
C ALA A 563 0.02 31.35 3.46
N GLU A 564 0.93 31.88 4.26
CA GLU A 564 2.24 32.33 3.83
C GLU A 564 3.30 31.21 3.83
N TYR A 565 3.35 30.41 4.90
CA TYR A 565 4.50 29.53 5.17
C TYR A 565 4.23 28.04 4.96
N GLN A 566 2.99 27.58 4.79
CA GLN A 566 2.71 26.14 4.65
C GLN A 566 3.46 25.51 3.47
N ALA A 567 3.40 26.09 2.27
CA ALA A 567 4.08 25.51 1.12
C ALA A 567 5.63 25.56 1.23
N PRO A 568 6.25 26.69 1.64
CA PRO A 568 7.68 26.73 1.91
C PRO A 568 8.14 25.74 2.98
N ILE A 569 7.44 25.63 4.11
CA ILE A 569 7.79 24.71 5.20
C ILE A 569 7.65 23.26 4.74
N ASN A 570 6.55 22.89 4.08
CA ASN A 570 6.39 21.54 3.52
C ASN A 570 7.56 21.17 2.61
N ARG A 571 7.98 22.13 1.76
CA ARG A 571 9.11 21.92 0.85
C ARG A 571 10.42 21.69 1.62
N ILE A 572 10.73 22.51 2.61
CA ILE A 572 11.94 22.36 3.45
C ILE A 572 11.94 20.98 4.14
N VAL A 573 10.84 20.62 4.79
CA VAL A 573 10.70 19.34 5.50
C VAL A 573 10.88 18.17 4.54
N TYR A 574 10.14 18.14 3.43
CA TYR A 574 10.20 17.01 2.51
C TYR A 574 11.52 16.91 1.73
N ASP A 575 12.16 18.03 1.40
CA ASP A 575 13.49 18.02 0.80
C ASP A 575 14.54 17.45 1.78
N ASN A 576 14.46 17.80 3.06
CA ASN A 576 15.33 17.21 4.09
C ASN A 576 15.00 15.74 4.33
N VAL A 577 13.72 15.34 4.37
CA VAL A 577 13.33 13.92 4.45
C VAL A 577 13.95 13.14 3.30
N HIS A 578 13.87 13.67 2.09
CA HIS A 578 14.47 13.04 0.91
C HIS A 578 16.01 12.99 0.99
N LYS A 579 16.65 14.07 1.42
CA LYS A 579 18.11 14.13 1.67
C LYS A 579 18.58 13.00 2.60
N TYR A 580 17.79 12.70 3.63
CA TYR A 580 18.06 11.65 4.61
C TYR A 580 17.48 10.27 4.25
N GLN A 581 17.02 10.08 3.01
CA GLN A 581 16.46 8.81 2.52
C GLN A 581 15.24 8.32 3.33
N GLY A 582 14.43 9.26 3.83
CA GLY A 582 13.18 8.99 4.53
C GLY A 582 11.95 8.93 3.60
N THR A 583 10.77 8.90 4.22
CA THR A 583 9.45 8.95 3.57
C THR A 583 8.61 10.13 4.07
N ILE A 584 7.86 10.76 3.16
CA ILE A 584 6.94 11.87 3.45
C ILE A 584 5.60 11.43 4.07
N SER A 585 5.40 10.11 4.17
CA SER A 585 4.23 9.51 4.79
C SER A 585 4.65 8.21 5.46
N ALA A 586 4.71 8.21 6.78
CA ALA A 586 5.06 7.02 7.57
C ALA A 586 3.85 6.09 7.72
N GLU A 587 2.71 6.64 8.16
CA GLU A 587 1.56 5.83 8.58
C GLU A 587 0.25 6.25 7.92
N HIS A 588 0.04 7.55 7.69
CA HIS A 588 -1.28 8.06 7.28
C HIS A 588 -1.66 7.80 5.81
N GLY A 589 -0.76 7.19 5.04
CA GLY A 589 -0.93 6.98 3.60
C GLY A 589 -0.87 8.25 2.75
N ILE A 590 -1.02 8.06 1.44
CA ILE A 590 -1.00 9.13 0.44
C ILE A 590 -2.40 9.74 0.26
N GLY A 591 -3.43 8.90 0.23
CA GLY A 591 -4.81 9.29 -0.03
C GLY A 591 -4.95 10.20 -1.24
N GLN A 592 -5.77 11.23 -1.13
CA GLN A 592 -5.84 12.33 -2.10
C GLN A 592 -4.99 13.54 -1.69
N LEU A 593 -4.43 13.54 -0.48
CA LEU A 593 -3.70 14.68 0.08
C LEU A 593 -2.28 14.81 -0.46
N LYS A 594 -1.57 13.69 -0.64
CA LYS A 594 -0.11 13.68 -0.86
C LYS A 594 0.30 13.16 -2.24
N ILE A 595 -0.62 13.04 -3.20
CA ILE A 595 -0.33 12.43 -4.51
C ILE A 595 0.81 13.17 -5.23
N ASP A 596 0.74 14.50 -5.29
CA ASP A 596 1.73 15.32 -6.00
C ASP A 596 3.11 15.27 -5.31
N ASP A 597 3.14 15.29 -3.99
CA ASP A 597 4.39 15.16 -3.23
C ASP A 597 4.98 13.75 -3.39
N ALA A 598 4.14 12.70 -3.36
CA ALA A 598 4.59 11.33 -3.61
C ALA A 598 5.19 11.16 -5.01
N GLN A 599 4.56 11.75 -6.03
CA GLN A 599 5.10 11.74 -7.39
C GLN A 599 6.41 12.52 -7.51
N ARG A 600 6.60 13.56 -6.70
CA ARG A 600 7.82 14.38 -6.71
C ARG A 600 9.01 13.66 -6.10
N TYR A 601 8.84 12.99 -4.96
CA TYR A 601 9.95 12.44 -4.18
C TYR A 601 10.25 10.97 -4.48
N LYS A 602 9.36 10.25 -5.17
CA LYS A 602 9.60 8.87 -5.62
C LYS A 602 10.31 8.84 -6.98
N PRO A 603 11.22 7.88 -7.21
CA PRO A 603 11.76 7.62 -8.54
C PRO A 603 10.64 7.34 -9.55
N ALA A 604 10.77 7.87 -10.77
CA ALA A 604 9.77 7.67 -11.82
C ALA A 604 9.45 6.19 -12.10
N VAL A 605 10.48 5.33 -12.05
CA VAL A 605 10.31 3.88 -12.23
C VAL A 605 9.38 3.25 -11.18
N GLU A 606 9.44 3.72 -9.93
CA GLU A 606 8.59 3.22 -8.85
C GLU A 606 7.12 3.60 -9.11
N ILE A 607 6.87 4.87 -9.48
CA ILE A 607 5.54 5.35 -9.84
C ILE A 607 4.99 4.61 -11.06
N ASP A 608 5.81 4.37 -12.09
CA ASP A 608 5.39 3.67 -13.31
C ASP A 608 5.04 2.20 -13.03
N MET A 609 5.75 1.54 -12.10
CA MET A 609 5.40 0.20 -11.64
C MET A 609 4.05 0.20 -10.90
N MET A 610 3.80 1.18 -10.02
CA MET A 610 2.50 1.32 -9.35
C MET A 610 1.35 1.54 -10.35
N ARG A 611 1.55 2.41 -11.35
CA ARG A 611 0.58 2.63 -12.44
C ARG A 611 0.33 1.36 -13.25
N ALA A 612 1.38 0.59 -13.56
CA ALA A 612 1.24 -0.66 -14.29
C ALA A 612 0.41 -1.69 -13.50
N LEU A 613 0.60 -1.79 -12.19
CA LEU A 613 -0.20 -2.64 -11.31
C LEU A 613 -1.67 -2.18 -11.27
N LYS A 614 -1.91 -0.88 -11.06
CA LYS A 614 -3.25 -0.30 -11.07
C LYS A 614 -3.97 -0.54 -12.39
N ALA A 615 -3.32 -0.28 -13.53
CA ALA A 615 -3.91 -0.47 -14.85
C ALA A 615 -4.18 -1.95 -15.17
N ALA A 616 -3.34 -2.86 -14.67
CA ALA A 616 -3.53 -4.29 -14.86
C ALA A 616 -4.72 -4.84 -14.04
N LEU A 617 -4.87 -4.40 -12.79
CA LEU A 617 -5.93 -4.88 -11.90
C LEU A 617 -7.25 -4.12 -12.07
N ASP A 618 -7.22 -2.83 -12.37
CA ASP A 618 -8.39 -1.97 -12.52
C ASP A 618 -8.30 -1.09 -13.79
N PRO A 619 -8.49 -1.68 -14.99
CA PRO A 619 -8.30 -0.99 -16.26
C PRO A 619 -9.33 0.12 -16.53
N LEU A 620 -10.46 0.12 -15.81
CA LEU A 620 -11.50 1.16 -15.92
C LEU A 620 -11.35 2.25 -14.86
N ASN A 621 -10.38 2.12 -13.95
CA ASN A 621 -10.15 3.04 -12.83
C ASN A 621 -11.41 3.28 -11.99
N LEU A 622 -12.13 2.21 -11.65
CA LEU A 622 -13.35 2.29 -10.83
C LEU A 622 -13.07 2.09 -9.33
N MET A 623 -11.89 1.58 -8.98
CA MET A 623 -11.52 1.22 -7.61
C MET A 623 -10.76 2.37 -6.95
N ASN A 624 -11.45 3.15 -6.11
CA ASN A 624 -10.95 4.32 -5.39
C ASN A 624 -10.15 5.35 -6.25
N PRO A 625 -10.71 5.90 -7.33
CA PRO A 625 -9.98 6.74 -8.28
C PRO A 625 -9.58 8.12 -7.74
N GLY A 626 -8.38 8.58 -8.11
CA GLY A 626 -7.81 9.87 -7.69
C GLY A 626 -7.24 9.83 -6.26
N LYS A 627 -6.67 8.69 -5.88
CA LYS A 627 -6.04 8.42 -4.58
C LYS A 627 -4.78 7.60 -4.83
N VAL A 628 -3.75 7.81 -3.99
CA VAL A 628 -2.41 7.22 -4.08
C VAL A 628 -1.60 7.65 -5.32
N LEU A 629 -2.20 7.59 -6.49
CA LEU A 629 -1.64 7.98 -7.78
C LEU A 629 -2.71 8.60 -8.67
N HIS A 630 -2.27 9.38 -9.67
CA HIS A 630 -3.12 9.99 -10.70
C HIS A 630 -3.67 8.97 -11.69
#